data_AF-A0A6J3LL68-F1
#
_entry.id   AF-A0A6J3LL68-F1
#
_cell.length_a   1.000
_cell.length_b   1.000
_cell.length_c   1.000
_cell.angle_alpha   90.00
_cell.angle_beta   90.00
_cell.angle_gamma   90.00
#
_symmetry.space_group_name_H-M   'P 1'
#
loop_
_entity.id
_entity.type
_entity.pdbx_description
1 polymer ?
#
loop_
_entity_poly.entity_id
_entity_poly.type
_entity_poly.pdbx_seq_one_letter_code
_entity_poly.pdbx_strand_id
1 'polypeptide(L)'
;MGRKIPGKKHRGVKDPLKQQAKRLAELETKINAPPKNADEQAIPKTLERVVKLKEAVKSGKITKVKKKKKKKNALISVGNKLCSKPLHPKAKPDKVVPVFQQRPGESEDRFLHRVNRDTYAFINETAFERKYSVQVNRNPNTGEIEGLSKCEKTELDKIDMLRSKHKNIKKKKKKKDTDEPKMSKSEKRREKLKSKKQKQIEEKVDEFDTFKDQVKFGEVAHEPPQLKVRPKHADNISTFKPGKKKLLLHSILKKSEKTKMGTKKTIAIDKSGKRKNLPVGERRQLEKQQSDVIAAYRMLKAQRSADVNN
;
A
#
# COMPACT_ATOMS: atom_id res chain seq x y z
N MET A 1 -15.13 -54.72 -9.85
CA MET A 1 -16.18 -54.08 -9.04
C MET A 1 -15.54 -53.35 -7.85
N GLY A 2 -15.32 -52.04 -7.95
CA GLY A 2 -14.65 -51.27 -6.90
C GLY A 2 -15.53 -51.10 -5.66
N ARG A 3 -15.05 -51.52 -4.48
CA ARG A 3 -15.76 -51.35 -3.21
C ARG A 3 -15.89 -49.85 -2.88
N LYS A 4 -17.12 -49.37 -2.68
CA LYS A 4 -17.40 -47.97 -2.25
C LYS A 4 -16.76 -47.71 -0.90
N ILE A 5 -15.82 -46.75 -0.84
CA ILE A 5 -15.26 -46.25 0.42
C ILE A 5 -16.38 -45.50 1.16
N PRO A 6 -16.78 -45.92 2.38
CA PRO A 6 -17.84 -45.25 3.12
C PRO A 6 -17.39 -43.85 3.54
N GLY A 7 -18.22 -42.84 3.23
CA GLY A 7 -17.94 -41.45 3.59
C GLY A 7 -17.89 -41.24 5.11
N LYS A 8 -16.99 -40.35 5.56
CA LYS A 8 -16.88 -39.96 6.98
C LYS A 8 -18.17 -39.24 7.39
N LYS A 9 -19.01 -39.91 8.19
CA LYS A 9 -20.22 -39.31 8.75
C LYS A 9 -19.81 -38.17 9.69
N HIS A 10 -20.20 -36.94 9.36
CA HIS A 10 -20.11 -35.82 10.30
C HIS A 10 -21.08 -36.11 11.45
N ARG A 11 -20.55 -36.60 12.56
CA ARG A 11 -21.35 -36.70 13.79
C ARG A 11 -21.69 -35.28 14.20
N GLY A 12 -22.96 -34.91 14.07
CA GLY A 12 -23.48 -33.71 14.70
C GLY A 12 -23.15 -33.73 16.19
N VAL A 13 -23.31 -32.59 16.85
CA VAL A 13 -23.23 -32.52 18.31
C VAL A 13 -24.25 -33.50 18.88
N LYS A 14 -23.77 -34.56 19.55
CA LYS A 14 -24.61 -35.69 19.98
C LYS A 14 -25.76 -35.22 20.87
N ASP A 15 -25.49 -34.26 21.76
CA ASP A 15 -26.46 -33.58 22.62
C ASP A 15 -26.16 -32.07 22.67
N PRO A 16 -26.97 -31.19 22.05
CA PRO A 16 -26.71 -29.75 22.01
C PRO A 16 -26.77 -29.10 23.40
N LEU A 17 -27.69 -29.57 24.26
CA LEU A 17 -27.84 -29.07 25.63
C LEU A 17 -26.64 -29.39 26.51
N LYS A 18 -26.06 -30.60 26.39
CA LYS A 18 -24.83 -30.96 27.12
C LYS A 18 -23.63 -30.16 26.65
N GLN A 19 -23.54 -29.87 25.35
CA GLN A 19 -22.47 -29.02 24.82
C GLN A 19 -22.63 -27.57 25.30
N GLN A 20 -23.85 -27.05 25.34
CA GLN A 20 -24.15 -25.73 25.89
C GLN A 20 -23.83 -25.67 27.38
N ALA A 21 -24.27 -26.65 28.17
CA ALA A 21 -23.97 -26.74 29.60
C ALA A 21 -22.45 -26.79 29.86
N LYS A 22 -21.72 -27.60 29.09
CA LYS A 22 -20.25 -27.65 29.19
C LYS A 22 -19.61 -26.30 28.85
N ARG A 23 -20.09 -25.64 27.78
CA ARG A 23 -19.60 -24.32 27.39
C ARG A 23 -19.90 -23.26 28.45
N LEU A 24 -21.07 -23.29 29.08
CA LEU A 24 -21.46 -22.38 30.14
C LEU A 24 -20.60 -22.60 31.39
N ALA A 25 -20.42 -23.85 31.83
CA ALA A 25 -19.52 -24.19 32.94
C ALA A 25 -18.06 -23.76 32.70
N GLU A 26 -17.57 -23.88 31.46
CA GLU A 26 -16.23 -23.39 31.09
C GLU A 26 -16.11 -21.86 31.04
N LEU A 27 -17.22 -21.12 30.92
CA LEU A 27 -17.25 -19.65 30.85
C LEU A 27 -17.46 -19.03 32.23
N GLU A 28 -18.20 -19.70 33.10
CA GLU A 28 -18.51 -19.26 34.47
C GLU A 28 -17.26 -18.89 35.27
N THR A 29 -16.18 -19.66 35.10
CA THR A 29 -14.91 -19.44 35.81
C THR A 29 -13.97 -18.42 35.16
N LYS A 30 -14.34 -17.84 34.01
CA LYS A 30 -13.47 -16.95 33.21
C LYS A 30 -13.80 -15.47 33.34
N ILE A 31 -15.02 -15.12 33.75
CA ILE A 31 -15.49 -13.73 33.83
C ILE A 31 -15.50 -13.32 35.31
N ASN A 32 -14.75 -12.27 35.65
CA ASN A 32 -14.69 -11.69 37.00
C ASN A 32 -14.34 -12.67 38.13
N ALA A 33 -13.72 -13.81 37.83
CA ALA A 33 -13.19 -14.69 38.86
C ALA A 33 -12.00 -14.01 39.55
N PRO A 34 -11.88 -14.12 40.89
CA PRO A 34 -10.72 -13.60 41.60
C PRO A 34 -9.43 -14.26 41.10
N PRO A 35 -8.27 -13.58 41.18
CA PRO A 35 -6.98 -14.19 40.89
C PRO A 35 -6.79 -15.49 41.68
N LYS A 36 -6.24 -16.53 41.05
CA LYS A 36 -6.03 -17.83 41.70
C LYS A 36 -5.06 -17.76 42.88
N ASN A 37 -4.05 -16.91 42.76
CA ASN A 37 -3.04 -16.65 43.78
C ASN A 37 -3.00 -15.13 43.99
N ALA A 38 -3.16 -14.68 45.24
CA ALA A 38 -3.19 -13.25 45.57
C ALA A 38 -1.79 -12.60 45.51
N ASP A 39 -0.74 -13.38 45.82
CA ASP A 39 0.63 -12.89 45.91
C ASP A 39 1.42 -12.98 44.60
N GLU A 40 0.93 -13.76 43.64
CA GLU A 40 1.59 -13.97 42.35
C GLU A 40 1.01 -13.06 41.27
N GLN A 41 1.82 -12.15 40.74
CA GLN A 41 1.46 -11.38 39.56
C GLN A 41 1.78 -12.16 38.28
N ALA A 42 0.75 -12.57 37.55
CA ALA A 42 0.92 -13.29 36.30
C ALA A 42 1.66 -12.44 35.25
N ILE A 43 2.74 -12.99 34.69
CA ILE A 43 3.50 -12.35 33.62
C ILE A 43 2.64 -12.28 32.34
N PRO A 44 2.61 -11.14 31.62
CA PRO A 44 1.89 -11.04 30.35
C PRO A 44 2.33 -12.10 29.33
N LYS A 45 1.37 -12.71 28.62
CA LYS A 45 1.61 -13.77 27.61
C LYS A 45 2.62 -13.37 26.52
N THR A 46 2.70 -12.09 26.19
CA THR A 46 3.68 -11.56 25.23
C THR A 46 5.11 -11.70 25.76
N LEU A 47 5.33 -11.35 27.02
CA LEU A 47 6.62 -11.49 27.68
C LEU A 47 6.98 -12.97 27.87
N GLU A 48 6.02 -13.81 28.25
CA GLU A 48 6.20 -15.26 28.34
C GLU A 48 6.68 -15.86 26.99
N ARG A 49 6.12 -15.41 25.86
CA ARG A 49 6.57 -15.83 24.52
C ARG A 49 8.01 -15.39 24.24
N VAL A 50 8.39 -14.18 24.64
CA VAL A 50 9.76 -13.66 24.46
C VAL A 50 10.76 -14.44 25.31
N VAL A 51 10.41 -14.75 26.57
CA VAL A 51 11.21 -15.58 27.47
C VAL A 51 11.38 -16.98 26.88
N LYS A 52 10.29 -17.63 26.44
CA LYS A 52 10.34 -18.92 25.74
C LYS A 52 11.21 -18.89 24.49
N LEU A 53 11.14 -17.83 23.69
CA LEU A 53 12.01 -17.66 22.52
C LEU A 53 13.48 -17.51 22.92
N LYS A 54 13.76 -16.74 23.97
CA LYS A 54 15.13 -16.56 24.50
C LYS A 54 15.69 -17.87 25.02
N GLU A 55 14.91 -18.65 25.76
CA GLU A 55 15.27 -19.98 26.24
C GLU A 55 15.43 -20.98 25.09
N ALA A 56 14.56 -20.96 24.09
CA ALA A 56 14.67 -21.81 22.90
C ALA A 56 15.93 -21.50 22.09
N VAL A 57 16.34 -20.23 22.02
CA VAL A 57 17.60 -19.82 21.40
C VAL A 57 18.80 -20.21 22.28
N LYS A 58 18.69 -20.06 23.61
CA LYS A 58 19.75 -20.43 24.57
C LYS A 58 19.98 -21.95 24.63
N SER A 59 18.91 -22.73 24.55
CA SER A 59 18.92 -24.21 24.51
C SER A 59 19.26 -24.78 23.14
N GLY A 60 19.47 -23.95 22.12
CA GLY A 60 19.84 -24.39 20.78
C GLY A 60 18.70 -24.97 19.94
N LYS A 61 17.46 -25.04 20.46
CA LYS A 61 16.27 -25.44 19.68
C LYS A 61 16.02 -24.52 18.49
N ILE A 62 16.36 -23.23 18.63
CA ILE A 62 16.29 -22.24 17.55
C ILE A 62 17.70 -21.69 17.28
N THR A 63 18.29 -22.10 16.16
CA THR A 63 19.60 -21.58 15.74
C THR A 63 19.48 -20.22 15.05
N LYS A 64 20.32 -19.26 15.44
CA LYS A 64 20.43 -17.98 14.71
C LYS A 64 21.03 -18.24 13.33
N VAL A 65 20.26 -17.97 12.27
CA VAL A 65 20.75 -18.10 10.89
C VAL A 65 21.83 -17.05 10.66
N LYS A 66 23.09 -17.49 10.48
CA LYS A 66 24.19 -16.59 10.09
C LYS A 66 23.89 -16.01 8.71
N LYS A 67 23.85 -14.68 8.58
CA LYS A 67 23.71 -14.02 7.27
C LYS A 67 24.93 -14.39 6.40
N LYS A 68 24.71 -15.16 5.33
CA LYS A 68 25.76 -15.47 4.35
C LYS A 68 26.25 -14.16 3.71
N LYS A 69 27.58 -13.93 3.69
CA LYS A 69 28.17 -12.80 2.97
C LYS A 69 27.89 -12.97 1.46
N LYS A 70 27.30 -11.96 0.81
CA LYS A 70 27.06 -11.98 -0.64
C LYS A 70 28.40 -11.87 -1.38
N LYS A 71 28.64 -12.75 -2.36
CA LYS A 71 29.77 -12.61 -3.30
C LYS A 71 29.48 -11.41 -4.21
N LYS A 72 30.43 -10.49 -4.38
CA LYS A 72 30.22 -9.19 -5.06
C LYS A 72 29.89 -9.30 -6.56
N ASN A 73 30.23 -10.41 -7.20
CA ASN A 73 30.04 -10.62 -8.65
C ASN A 73 29.21 -11.88 -8.96
N ALA A 74 28.38 -12.33 -8.01
CA ALA A 74 27.50 -13.46 -8.28
C ALA A 74 26.35 -13.01 -9.19
N LEU A 75 26.10 -13.75 -10.28
CA LEU A 75 24.93 -13.55 -11.13
C LEU A 75 23.66 -13.59 -10.28
N ILE A 76 22.78 -12.62 -10.47
CA ILE A 76 21.52 -12.55 -9.75
C ILE A 76 20.62 -13.69 -10.23
N SER A 77 20.21 -14.54 -9.31
CA SER A 77 19.20 -15.58 -9.52
C SER A 77 18.03 -15.32 -8.58
N VAL A 78 16.85 -15.12 -9.16
CA VAL A 78 15.59 -14.95 -8.44
C VAL A 78 14.66 -16.07 -8.86
N GLY A 79 14.11 -16.80 -7.90
CA GLY A 79 13.08 -17.80 -8.17
C GLY A 79 13.58 -19.24 -8.42
N ASN A 80 14.89 -19.55 -8.32
CA ASN A 80 15.41 -20.93 -8.43
C ASN A 80 14.91 -21.91 -7.33
N LYS A 81 14.03 -21.48 -6.42
CA LYS A 81 13.38 -22.38 -5.46
C LYS A 81 12.15 -22.98 -6.14
N LEU A 82 12.40 -23.98 -6.97
CA LEU A 82 11.35 -24.84 -7.49
C LEU A 82 10.54 -25.40 -6.31
N CYS A 83 9.22 -25.19 -6.38
CA CYS A 83 8.21 -25.84 -5.55
C CYS A 83 8.30 -25.58 -4.04
N SER A 84 7.85 -24.39 -3.60
CA SER A 84 7.21 -24.35 -2.28
C SER A 84 6.01 -25.27 -2.32
N LYS A 85 6.00 -26.32 -1.51
CA LYS A 85 4.83 -27.18 -1.33
C LYS A 85 3.60 -26.29 -1.14
N PRO A 86 2.47 -26.57 -1.80
CA PRO A 86 1.27 -25.76 -1.65
C PRO A 86 0.96 -25.65 -0.16
N LEU A 87 0.70 -24.43 0.31
CA LEU A 87 0.45 -24.15 1.73
C LEU A 87 -0.69 -25.03 2.30
N HIS A 88 -1.60 -25.46 1.42
CA HIS A 88 -2.72 -26.32 1.75
C HIS A 88 -2.86 -27.47 0.72
N PRO A 89 -3.16 -28.71 1.16
CA PRO A 89 -3.27 -29.88 0.25
C PRO A 89 -4.32 -29.75 -0.86
N LYS A 90 -5.31 -28.86 -0.68
CA LYS A 90 -6.38 -28.59 -1.65
C LYS A 90 -6.22 -27.25 -2.38
N ALA A 91 -5.09 -26.57 -2.23
CA ALA A 91 -4.84 -25.34 -2.98
C ALA A 91 -4.67 -25.66 -4.47
N LYS A 92 -5.08 -24.73 -5.35
CA LYS A 92 -4.77 -24.84 -6.78
C LYS A 92 -3.22 -24.83 -6.93
N PRO A 93 -2.64 -25.67 -7.80
CA PRO A 93 -1.21 -25.61 -8.04
C PRO A 93 -0.83 -24.23 -8.57
N ASP A 94 0.30 -23.70 -8.10
CA ASP A 94 0.80 -22.40 -8.56
C ASP A 94 1.17 -22.48 -10.04
N LYS A 95 0.86 -21.42 -10.77
CA LYS A 95 1.27 -21.31 -12.17
C LYS A 95 2.79 -21.19 -12.26
N VAL A 96 3.38 -21.90 -13.21
CA VAL A 96 4.82 -21.83 -13.50
C VAL A 96 5.20 -20.39 -13.89
N VAL A 97 6.13 -19.81 -13.13
CA VAL A 97 6.66 -18.45 -13.33
C VAL A 97 7.98 -18.53 -14.10
N PRO A 98 8.32 -17.55 -14.95
CA PRO A 98 9.62 -17.52 -15.62
C PRO A 98 10.76 -17.47 -14.61
N VAL A 99 11.84 -18.19 -14.89
CA VAL A 99 13.03 -18.19 -14.04
C VAL A 99 13.89 -16.98 -14.37
N PHE A 100 14.17 -16.13 -13.37
CA PHE A 100 14.94 -14.91 -13.57
C PHE A 100 16.40 -15.11 -13.19
N GLN A 101 17.25 -15.33 -14.18
CA GLN A 101 18.70 -15.40 -14.02
C GLN A 101 19.37 -14.31 -14.84
N GLN A 102 20.34 -13.61 -14.25
CA GLN A 102 21.17 -12.64 -14.93
C GLN A 102 22.09 -13.34 -15.93
N ARG A 103 22.16 -12.85 -17.15
CA ARG A 103 23.02 -13.43 -18.19
C ARG A 103 24.48 -13.02 -17.96
N PRO A 104 25.47 -13.84 -18.38
CA PRO A 104 26.86 -13.42 -18.35
C PRO A 104 27.05 -12.13 -19.19
N GLY A 105 27.68 -11.11 -18.61
CA GLY A 105 27.92 -9.81 -19.27
C GLY A 105 26.73 -8.82 -19.25
N GLU A 106 25.60 -9.20 -18.66
CA GLU A 106 24.45 -8.30 -18.51
C GLU A 106 24.62 -7.37 -17.30
N SER A 107 24.39 -6.06 -17.48
CA SER A 107 24.36 -5.11 -16.35
C SER A 107 23.13 -5.35 -15.46
N GLU A 108 23.25 -5.02 -14.18
CA GLU A 108 22.15 -5.16 -13.20
C GLU A 108 20.88 -4.42 -13.66
N ASP A 109 21.02 -3.20 -14.18
CA ASP A 109 19.90 -2.42 -14.68
C ASP A 109 19.20 -3.10 -15.86
N ARG A 110 19.97 -3.64 -16.82
CA ARG A 110 19.40 -4.34 -17.99
C ARG A 110 18.67 -5.62 -17.57
N PHE A 111 19.23 -6.33 -16.59
CA PHE A 111 18.57 -7.48 -15.97
C PHE A 111 17.24 -7.08 -15.32
N LEU A 112 17.22 -6.03 -14.50
CA LEU A 112 15.99 -5.53 -13.86
C LEU A 112 14.94 -5.08 -14.88
N HIS A 113 15.35 -4.42 -15.95
CA HIS A 113 14.45 -4.06 -17.06
C HIS A 113 13.85 -5.30 -17.74
N ARG A 114 14.64 -6.36 -17.98
CA ARG A 114 14.12 -7.64 -18.51
C ARG A 114 13.12 -8.25 -17.53
N VAL A 115 13.47 -8.35 -16.25
CA VAL A 115 12.58 -8.89 -15.20
C VAL A 115 11.25 -8.13 -15.18
N ASN A 116 11.29 -6.80 -15.19
CA ASN A 116 10.08 -5.98 -15.22
C ASN A 116 9.24 -6.23 -16.48
N ARG A 117 9.87 -6.30 -17.66
CA ARG A 117 9.16 -6.62 -18.90
C ARG A 117 8.47 -8.00 -18.84
N ASP A 118 9.18 -9.03 -18.40
CA ASP A 118 8.70 -10.41 -18.35
C ASP A 118 7.59 -10.59 -17.29
N THR A 119 7.72 -9.90 -16.16
CA THR A 119 6.66 -9.86 -15.13
C THR A 119 5.39 -9.20 -15.63
N TYR A 120 5.47 -8.07 -16.32
CA TYR A 120 4.29 -7.46 -16.97
C TYR A 120 3.70 -8.37 -18.04
N ALA A 121 4.54 -9.02 -18.85
CA ALA A 121 4.07 -10.00 -19.83
C ALA A 121 3.31 -11.15 -19.16
N PHE A 122 3.82 -11.69 -18.05
CA PHE A 122 3.15 -12.72 -17.27
C PHE A 122 1.83 -12.26 -16.65
N ILE A 123 1.78 -11.05 -16.09
CA ILE A 123 0.54 -10.47 -15.55
C ILE A 123 -0.51 -10.35 -16.65
N ASN A 124 -0.11 -9.84 -17.82
CA ASN A 124 -1.00 -9.68 -18.96
C ASN A 124 -1.48 -11.05 -19.49
N GLU A 125 -0.60 -12.05 -19.51
CA GLU A 125 -0.96 -13.43 -19.84
C GLU A 125 -2.00 -13.99 -18.86
N THR A 126 -1.80 -13.85 -17.55
CA THR A 126 -2.80 -14.33 -16.56
C THR A 126 -4.14 -13.61 -16.69
N ALA A 127 -4.14 -12.33 -17.09
CA ALA A 127 -5.36 -11.59 -17.38
C ALA A 127 -6.04 -12.11 -18.66
N PHE A 128 -5.26 -12.42 -19.70
CA PHE A 128 -5.72 -13.03 -20.94
C PHE A 128 -6.36 -14.41 -20.69
N GLU A 129 -5.69 -15.28 -19.93
CA GLU A 129 -6.19 -16.60 -19.54
C GLU A 129 -7.56 -16.51 -18.87
N ARG A 130 -7.70 -15.62 -17.89
CA ARG A 130 -8.97 -15.39 -17.18
C ARG A 130 -10.06 -14.88 -18.11
N LYS A 131 -9.71 -13.96 -19.02
CA LYS A 131 -10.67 -13.34 -19.94
C LYS A 131 -11.20 -14.34 -20.97
N TYR A 132 -10.33 -15.19 -21.52
CA TYR A 132 -10.67 -16.11 -22.60
C TYR A 132 -10.86 -17.56 -22.13
N SER A 133 -10.70 -17.85 -20.84
CA SER A 133 -10.75 -19.23 -20.28
C SER A 133 -9.77 -20.18 -21.00
N VAL A 134 -8.58 -19.68 -21.30
CA VAL A 134 -7.46 -20.43 -21.89
C VAL A 134 -6.37 -20.54 -20.83
N GLN A 135 -5.56 -21.59 -20.89
CA GLN A 135 -4.38 -21.77 -20.06
C GLN A 135 -3.15 -21.79 -20.97
N VAL A 136 -2.17 -20.97 -20.65
CA VAL A 136 -0.87 -20.92 -21.34
C VAL A 136 0.05 -21.88 -20.61
N ASN A 137 0.44 -22.95 -21.30
CA ASN A 137 1.33 -23.97 -20.76
C ASN A 137 2.76 -23.51 -20.90
N ARG A 138 3.49 -23.57 -19.78
CA ARG A 138 4.90 -23.20 -19.71
C ARG A 138 5.73 -24.34 -19.18
N ASN A 139 6.93 -24.44 -19.73
CA ASN A 139 7.92 -25.40 -19.29
C ASN A 139 8.34 -25.12 -17.83
N PRO A 140 8.30 -26.10 -16.91
CA PRO A 140 8.67 -25.89 -15.51
C PRO A 140 10.15 -25.53 -15.33
N ASN A 141 11.01 -25.98 -16.25
CA ASN A 141 12.46 -25.80 -16.16
C ASN A 141 12.93 -24.49 -16.81
N THR A 142 12.42 -24.16 -18.00
CA THR A 142 12.86 -22.98 -18.76
C THR A 142 11.93 -21.78 -18.60
N GLY A 143 10.66 -22.00 -18.27
CA GLY A 143 9.63 -20.96 -18.21
C GLY A 143 9.13 -20.50 -19.58
N GLU A 144 9.55 -21.16 -20.66
CA GLU A 144 9.13 -20.85 -22.04
C GLU A 144 7.71 -21.36 -22.31
N ILE A 145 7.01 -20.71 -23.24
CA ILE A 145 5.63 -21.03 -23.61
C ILE A 145 5.65 -22.21 -24.59
N GLU A 146 5.06 -23.34 -24.21
CA GLU A 146 4.94 -24.53 -25.06
C GLU A 146 3.66 -24.51 -25.90
N GLY A 147 2.58 -23.93 -25.37
CA GLY A 147 1.31 -23.90 -26.08
C GLY A 147 0.15 -23.35 -25.28
N LEU A 148 -1.04 -23.47 -25.88
CA LEU A 148 -2.31 -23.01 -25.32
C LEU A 148 -3.26 -24.19 -25.20
N SER A 149 -3.81 -24.41 -24.01
CA SER A 149 -4.87 -25.39 -23.76
C SER A 149 -6.13 -24.70 -23.28
N LYS A 150 -7.30 -25.26 -23.58
CA LYS A 150 -8.55 -24.75 -23.03
C LYS A 150 -8.59 -25.02 -21.53
N CYS A 151 -8.89 -24.00 -20.73
CA CYS A 151 -9.01 -24.17 -19.29
C CYS A 151 -10.41 -24.70 -18.98
N GLU A 152 -10.49 -25.86 -18.33
CA GLU A 152 -11.75 -26.38 -17.81
C GLU A 152 -12.22 -25.51 -16.64
N LYS A 153 -13.46 -25.01 -16.73
CA LYS A 153 -14.04 -24.19 -15.67
C LYS A 153 -14.24 -25.05 -14.42
N THR A 154 -13.46 -24.77 -13.38
CA THR A 154 -13.59 -25.47 -12.10
C THR A 154 -14.93 -25.13 -11.44
N GLU A 155 -15.41 -25.99 -10.54
CA GLU A 155 -16.64 -25.73 -9.75
C GLU A 155 -16.63 -24.37 -9.04
N LEU A 156 -15.46 -23.93 -8.55
CA LEU A 156 -15.30 -22.60 -7.95
C LEU A 156 -15.54 -21.46 -8.93
N ASP A 157 -15.08 -21.59 -10.17
CA ASP A 157 -15.26 -20.58 -11.20
C ASP A 157 -16.73 -20.51 -11.64
N LYS A 158 -17.42 -21.66 -11.67
CA LYS A 158 -18.89 -21.71 -11.87
C LYS A 158 -19.62 -21.00 -10.74
N ILE A 159 -19.23 -21.23 -9.47
CA ILE A 159 -19.80 -20.57 -8.30
C ILE A 159 -19.58 -19.04 -8.36
N ASP A 160 -18.38 -18.58 -8.71
CA ASP A 160 -18.10 -17.14 -8.80
C ASP A 160 -18.83 -16.48 -9.97
N MET A 161 -19.00 -17.19 -11.09
CA MET A 161 -19.85 -16.74 -12.20
C MET A 161 -21.32 -16.62 -11.76
N LEU A 162 -21.85 -17.61 -11.03
CA LEU A 162 -23.21 -17.55 -10.46
C LEU A 162 -23.33 -16.39 -9.47
N ARG A 163 -22.38 -16.21 -8.55
CA ARG A 163 -22.36 -15.06 -7.61
C ARG A 163 -22.38 -13.73 -8.33
N SER A 164 -21.62 -13.61 -9.43
CA SER A 164 -21.58 -12.41 -10.26
C SER A 164 -22.92 -12.15 -10.97
N LYS A 165 -23.55 -13.21 -11.52
CA LYS A 165 -24.92 -13.14 -12.05
C LYS A 165 -25.92 -12.71 -10.97
N HIS A 166 -25.88 -13.30 -9.78
CA HIS A 166 -26.77 -12.97 -8.68
C HIS A 166 -26.55 -11.54 -8.14
N LYS A 167 -25.32 -11.01 -8.12
CA LYS A 167 -25.05 -9.60 -7.79
C LYS A 167 -25.68 -8.64 -8.80
N ASN A 168 -25.57 -8.96 -10.09
CA ASN A 168 -26.20 -8.16 -11.15
C ASN A 168 -27.73 -8.30 -11.14
N ILE A 169 -28.27 -9.47 -10.78
CA ILE A 169 -29.70 -9.68 -10.57
C ILE A 169 -30.17 -8.89 -9.35
N LYS A 170 -29.45 -8.84 -8.22
CA LYS A 170 -29.80 -7.98 -7.08
C LYS A 170 -29.79 -6.50 -7.44
N LYS A 171 -28.86 -6.06 -8.29
CA LYS A 171 -28.85 -4.70 -8.84
C LYS A 171 -30.04 -4.43 -9.78
N LYS A 172 -30.46 -5.42 -10.59
CA LYS A 172 -31.65 -5.31 -11.48
C LYS A 172 -32.99 -5.52 -10.75
N LYS A 173 -33.02 -6.30 -9.67
CA LYS A 173 -34.19 -6.57 -8.80
C LYS A 173 -34.38 -5.51 -7.71
N LYS A 174 -33.49 -4.52 -7.57
CA LYS A 174 -33.90 -3.20 -7.05
C LYS A 174 -34.79 -2.49 -8.10
N LYS A 175 -35.88 -3.14 -8.49
CA LYS A 175 -37.07 -2.46 -8.98
C LYS A 175 -37.73 -1.89 -7.73
N LYS A 176 -37.42 -0.61 -7.49
CA LYS A 176 -38.34 0.46 -7.08
C LYS A 176 -39.60 0.02 -6.31
N ASP A 177 -39.43 -0.40 -5.07
CA ASP A 177 -40.48 -0.30 -4.05
C ASP A 177 -40.08 0.83 -3.11
N THR A 178 -40.34 2.06 -3.57
CA THR A 178 -40.57 3.28 -2.78
C THR A 178 -40.74 4.44 -3.76
N ASP A 179 -41.81 5.21 -3.60
CA ASP A 179 -42.07 6.48 -4.28
C ASP A 179 -41.12 7.58 -3.80
N GLU A 180 -39.83 7.37 -4.01
CA GLU A 180 -38.83 8.42 -3.87
C GLU A 180 -38.71 9.14 -5.21
N PRO A 181 -38.96 10.47 -5.27
CA PRO A 181 -38.79 11.25 -6.48
C PRO A 181 -37.35 11.10 -6.97
N LYS A 182 -37.17 10.50 -8.15
CA LYS A 182 -35.85 10.29 -8.74
C LYS A 182 -35.29 11.65 -9.16
N MET A 183 -34.34 12.17 -8.38
CA MET A 183 -33.58 13.36 -8.72
C MET A 183 -33.09 13.31 -10.18
N SER A 184 -33.33 14.40 -10.90
CA SER A 184 -32.95 14.57 -12.30
C SER A 184 -31.43 14.44 -12.48
N LYS A 185 -30.97 14.21 -13.72
CA LYS A 185 -29.52 14.19 -14.02
C LYS A 185 -28.83 15.49 -13.60
N SER A 186 -29.53 16.62 -13.71
CA SER A 186 -29.07 17.95 -13.28
C SER A 186 -28.84 18.00 -11.77
N GLU A 187 -29.82 17.57 -10.99
CA GLU A 187 -29.77 17.60 -9.52
C GLU A 187 -28.68 16.70 -8.95
N LYS A 188 -28.53 15.48 -9.49
CA LYS A 188 -27.43 14.57 -9.13
C LYS A 188 -26.07 15.18 -9.39
N ARG A 189 -25.93 15.93 -10.49
CA ARG A 189 -24.68 16.63 -10.82
C ARG A 189 -24.41 17.76 -9.81
N ARG A 190 -25.45 18.51 -9.43
CA ARG A 190 -25.37 19.58 -8.42
C ARG A 190 -24.98 19.03 -7.05
N GLU A 191 -25.58 17.93 -6.63
CA GLU A 191 -25.30 17.24 -5.37
C GLU A 191 -23.88 16.65 -5.32
N LYS A 192 -23.40 16.08 -6.44
CA LYS A 192 -22.02 15.62 -6.57
C LYS A 192 -21.00 16.77 -6.49
N LEU A 193 -21.35 17.94 -7.01
CA LEU A 193 -20.50 19.13 -6.88
C LEU A 193 -20.51 19.67 -5.44
N LYS A 194 -21.67 19.68 -4.77
CA LYS A 194 -21.79 20.07 -3.35
C LYS A 194 -20.98 19.16 -2.44
N SER A 195 -21.11 17.84 -2.58
CA SER A 195 -20.33 16.88 -1.80
C SER A 195 -18.82 16.96 -2.04
N LYS A 196 -18.38 17.22 -3.28
CA LYS A 196 -16.96 17.50 -3.56
C LYS A 196 -16.46 18.76 -2.86
N LYS A 197 -17.26 19.83 -2.83
CA LYS A 197 -16.91 21.06 -2.11
C LYS A 197 -16.83 20.82 -0.61
N GLN A 198 -17.78 20.10 -0.01
CA GLN A 198 -17.76 19.76 1.41
C GLN A 198 -16.51 18.94 1.79
N LYS A 199 -16.16 17.91 1.00
CA LYS A 199 -14.94 17.14 1.24
C LYS A 199 -13.66 17.97 1.15
N GLN A 200 -13.61 18.90 0.19
CA GLN A 200 -12.48 19.84 0.10
C GLN A 200 -12.44 20.84 1.26
N ILE A 201 -13.58 21.13 1.89
CA ILE A 201 -13.64 21.97 3.09
C ILE A 201 -13.14 21.14 4.27
N GLU A 202 -13.66 19.92 4.49
CA GLU A 202 -13.17 19.00 5.53
C GLU A 202 -11.67 18.74 5.43
N GLU A 203 -11.14 18.46 4.24
CA GLU A 203 -9.71 18.21 4.02
C GLU A 203 -8.84 19.47 4.23
N LYS A 204 -9.44 20.66 4.18
CA LYS A 204 -8.76 21.94 4.48
C LYS A 204 -8.91 22.38 5.93
N VAL A 205 -9.85 21.82 6.69
CA VAL A 205 -9.91 22.03 8.14
C VAL A 205 -8.77 21.21 8.73
N ASP A 206 -7.68 21.87 9.08
CA ASP A 206 -6.54 21.24 9.74
C ASP A 206 -7.04 20.66 11.07
N GLU A 207 -7.02 19.34 11.23
CA GLU A 207 -7.43 18.63 12.47
C GLU A 207 -6.64 19.10 13.70
N PHE A 208 -5.51 19.79 13.50
CA PHE A 208 -4.72 20.39 14.57
C PHE A 208 -5.29 21.71 15.10
N ASP A 209 -6.13 22.42 14.34
CA ASP A 209 -6.63 23.74 14.76
C ASP A 209 -7.73 23.62 15.84
N THR A 210 -8.37 22.44 15.93
CA THR A 210 -9.31 22.07 17.00
C THR A 210 -8.60 21.53 18.25
N PHE A 211 -7.32 21.16 18.16
CA PHE A 211 -6.52 20.62 19.26
C PHE A 211 -5.68 21.73 19.93
N LYS A 212 -6.36 22.75 20.47
CA LYS A 212 -5.72 23.82 21.24
C LYS A 212 -5.84 23.54 22.73
N ASP A 213 -4.71 23.30 23.37
CA ASP A 213 -4.62 23.16 24.82
C ASP A 213 -4.58 24.56 25.47
N GLN A 214 -5.45 24.81 26.45
CA GLN A 214 -5.55 26.10 27.12
C GLN A 214 -4.74 26.06 28.42
N VAL A 215 -3.47 26.46 28.34
CA VAL A 215 -2.58 26.57 29.49
C VAL A 215 -2.95 27.82 30.32
N LYS A 216 -3.26 27.64 31.60
CA LYS A 216 -3.58 28.76 32.51
C LYS A 216 -2.32 29.47 32.96
N PHE A 217 -2.38 30.79 33.11
CA PHE A 217 -1.26 31.60 33.56
C PHE A 217 -0.84 31.20 34.98
N GLY A 218 0.37 30.68 35.14
CA GLY A 218 0.91 30.16 36.40
C GLY A 218 1.35 28.69 36.36
N GLU A 219 1.01 27.94 35.31
CA GLU A 219 1.63 26.62 35.07
C GLU A 219 3.09 26.79 34.63
N VAL A 220 4.03 26.50 35.55
CA VAL A 220 5.46 26.41 35.24
C VAL A 220 5.71 25.02 34.65
N ALA A 221 5.78 24.93 33.34
CA ALA A 221 6.22 23.72 32.66
C ALA A 221 7.66 23.39 33.11
N HIS A 222 7.84 22.21 33.70
CA HIS A 222 9.18 21.73 34.03
C HIS A 222 9.98 21.52 32.75
N GLU A 223 11.21 22.04 32.70
CA GLU A 223 12.09 21.79 31.55
C GLU A 223 12.22 20.27 31.36
N PRO A 224 12.00 19.74 30.14
CA PRO A 224 12.17 18.32 29.90
C PRO A 224 13.61 17.92 30.31
N PRO A 225 13.78 16.73 30.91
CA PRO A 225 15.08 16.33 31.45
C PRO A 225 16.16 16.36 30.37
N GLN A 226 17.21 17.15 30.61
CA GLN A 226 18.34 17.23 29.69
C GLN A 226 19.14 15.92 29.71
N LEU A 227 19.17 15.22 28.58
CA LEU A 227 20.02 14.04 28.41
C LEU A 227 21.49 14.47 28.31
N LYS A 228 22.17 14.52 29.46
CA LYS A 228 23.62 14.82 29.54
C LYS A 228 24.49 13.66 29.05
N VAL A 229 23.91 12.47 28.86
CA VAL A 229 24.64 11.25 28.48
C VAL A 229 24.52 11.00 26.99
N ARG A 230 25.68 10.87 26.33
CA ARG A 230 25.78 10.53 24.91
C ARG A 230 25.30 9.08 24.68
N PRO A 231 24.42 8.82 23.68
CA PRO A 231 24.02 7.46 23.35
C PRO A 231 25.21 6.65 22.83
N LYS A 232 25.36 5.41 23.33
CA LYS A 232 26.52 4.51 23.13
C LYS A 232 26.93 4.25 21.66
N HIS A 233 26.11 4.61 20.67
CA HIS A 233 26.33 4.30 19.24
C HIS A 233 26.30 5.55 18.34
N ALA A 234 26.40 6.77 18.90
CA ALA A 234 26.51 7.97 18.08
C ALA A 234 27.97 8.18 17.64
N ASP A 235 28.24 8.20 16.33
CA ASP A 235 29.55 8.52 15.76
C ASP A 235 29.89 10.01 15.91
N ASN A 236 31.17 10.36 16.09
CA ASN A 236 31.67 11.74 16.24
C ASN A 236 31.32 12.68 15.06
N ILE A 237 30.88 12.13 13.92
CA ILE A 237 30.48 12.88 12.71
C ILE A 237 29.12 13.58 12.89
N SER A 238 28.30 13.11 13.83
CA SER A 238 26.93 13.57 14.07
C SER A 238 26.83 14.60 15.20
N THR A 239 27.82 15.48 15.35
CA THR A 239 27.70 16.68 16.21
C THR A 239 26.85 17.78 15.58
N PHE A 240 26.43 17.62 14.33
CA PHE A 240 25.55 18.58 13.68
C PHE A 240 24.09 18.31 14.05
N LYS A 241 23.39 19.40 14.41
CA LYS A 241 21.94 19.46 14.69
C LYS A 241 21.17 18.51 13.76
N PRO A 242 20.27 17.65 14.27
CA PRO A 242 19.55 16.67 13.44
C PRO A 242 18.92 17.37 12.24
N GLY A 243 19.33 16.97 11.03
CA GLY A 243 19.00 17.64 9.76
C GLY A 243 20.21 18.16 8.98
N LYS A 244 21.33 18.45 9.64
CA LYS A 244 22.58 18.90 9.01
C LYS A 244 23.52 17.72 8.72
N LYS A 245 23.06 16.72 7.97
CA LYS A 245 23.95 15.63 7.51
C LYS A 245 24.83 16.17 6.37
N LYS A 246 26.15 15.90 6.42
CA LYS A 246 27.04 16.11 5.27
C LYS A 246 26.71 15.06 4.20
N LEU A 247 25.64 15.29 3.45
CA LEU A 247 25.22 14.44 2.34
C LEU A 247 26.33 14.39 1.28
N LEU A 248 26.42 13.27 0.56
CA LEU A 248 27.34 13.11 -0.56
C LEU A 248 27.21 14.28 -1.56
N LEU A 249 25.98 14.73 -1.79
CA LEU A 249 25.67 15.89 -2.63
C LEU A 249 26.36 17.18 -2.15
N HIS A 250 26.47 17.42 -0.84
CA HIS A 250 27.23 18.57 -0.33
C HIS A 250 28.73 18.47 -0.61
N SER A 251 29.30 17.26 -0.62
CA SER A 251 30.72 17.05 -0.96
C SER A 251 30.98 17.22 -2.46
N ILE A 252 30.03 16.82 -3.30
CA ILE A 252 30.07 16.98 -4.76
C ILE A 252 29.88 18.47 -5.11
N LEU A 253 28.90 19.13 -4.50
CA LEU A 253 28.63 20.56 -4.70
C LEU A 253 29.79 21.43 -4.19
N LYS A 254 30.38 21.16 -3.02
CA LYS A 254 31.57 21.88 -2.54
C LYS A 254 32.81 21.65 -3.40
N LYS A 255 32.95 20.48 -4.04
CA LYS A 255 34.02 20.24 -5.03
C LYS A 255 33.82 21.09 -6.29
N SER A 256 32.57 21.29 -6.72
CA SER A 256 32.25 22.18 -7.84
C SER A 256 32.29 23.68 -7.50
N GLU A 257 32.15 24.05 -6.23
CA GLU A 257 32.23 25.45 -5.79
C GLU A 257 33.68 25.96 -5.74
N LYS A 258 34.66 25.08 -5.46
CA LYS A 258 36.10 25.46 -5.45
C LYS A 258 36.66 25.87 -6.81
N THR A 259 35.95 25.60 -7.91
CA THR A 259 36.37 25.96 -9.28
C THR A 259 35.63 27.16 -9.86
N LYS A 260 34.68 27.77 -9.14
CA LYS A 260 33.96 28.95 -9.62
C LYS A 260 33.72 29.96 -8.50
N MET A 261 34.78 30.70 -8.18
CA MET A 261 34.64 32.10 -7.81
C MET A 261 33.90 32.80 -8.97
N GLY A 262 32.63 33.14 -8.77
CA GLY A 262 31.80 33.77 -9.79
C GLY A 262 30.37 33.94 -9.30
N THR A 263 30.09 35.14 -8.81
CA THR A 263 28.77 35.73 -8.49
C THR A 263 27.56 34.99 -9.10
N LYS A 264 26.62 34.55 -8.26
CA LYS A 264 25.30 34.07 -8.69
C LYS A 264 24.53 35.25 -9.30
N LYS A 265 24.74 35.55 -10.57
CA LYS A 265 23.77 36.30 -11.37
C LYS A 265 22.58 35.38 -11.58
N THR A 266 21.47 35.67 -10.91
CA THR A 266 20.15 35.24 -11.36
C THR A 266 20.02 35.67 -12.80
N ILE A 267 20.00 34.72 -13.74
CA ILE A 267 19.77 35.04 -15.15
C ILE A 267 18.34 35.58 -15.21
N ALA A 268 18.20 36.90 -15.32
CA ALA A 268 16.93 37.54 -15.59
C ALA A 268 16.46 37.00 -16.94
N ILE A 269 15.39 36.22 -16.93
CA ILE A 269 14.80 35.71 -18.17
C ILE A 269 14.11 36.90 -18.82
N ASP A 270 14.62 37.33 -19.97
CA ASP A 270 13.99 38.41 -20.74
C ASP A 270 12.57 37.99 -21.14
N LYS A 271 11.58 38.64 -20.50
CA LYS A 271 10.15 38.46 -20.78
C LYS A 271 9.71 39.27 -22.03
N SER A 272 10.61 40.09 -22.56
CA SER A 272 10.45 40.85 -23.80
C SER A 272 10.70 39.95 -25.01
N GLY A 273 9.63 39.36 -25.56
CA GLY A 273 9.73 38.56 -26.78
C GLY A 273 8.52 37.70 -27.09
N LYS A 274 8.61 36.94 -28.19
CA LYS A 274 7.56 35.97 -28.56
C LYS A 274 7.53 34.84 -27.52
N ARG A 275 6.33 34.51 -27.03
CA ARG A 275 6.11 33.49 -25.98
C ARG A 275 6.63 32.08 -26.30
N LYS A 276 6.83 31.78 -27.58
CA LYS A 276 7.43 30.51 -28.03
C LYS A 276 8.90 30.35 -27.64
N ASN A 277 9.58 31.45 -27.31
CA ASN A 277 10.99 31.46 -26.91
C ASN A 277 11.19 31.29 -25.39
N LEU A 278 10.11 31.31 -24.60
CA LEU A 278 10.17 31.14 -23.15
C LEU A 278 10.13 29.64 -22.77
N PRO A 279 10.74 29.25 -21.63
CA PRO A 279 10.59 27.92 -21.07
C PRO A 279 9.11 27.54 -20.89
N VAL A 280 8.79 26.28 -21.11
CA VAL A 280 7.39 25.76 -21.09
C VAL A 280 6.66 26.10 -19.78
N GLY A 281 7.37 26.07 -18.66
CA GLY A 281 6.82 26.44 -17.35
C GLY A 281 6.38 27.90 -17.28
N GLU A 282 7.25 28.83 -17.68
CA GLU A 282 6.97 30.28 -17.67
C GLU A 282 5.86 30.62 -18.68
N ARG A 283 5.89 30.00 -19.87
CA ARG A 283 4.85 30.13 -20.89
C ARG A 283 3.47 29.77 -20.33
N ARG A 284 3.36 28.64 -19.63
CA ARG A 284 2.10 28.17 -19.01
C ARG A 284 1.60 29.12 -17.93
N GLN A 285 2.51 29.70 -17.14
CA GLN A 285 2.14 30.68 -16.12
C GLN A 285 1.60 31.98 -16.73
N LEU A 286 2.26 32.50 -17.77
CA LEU A 286 1.83 33.71 -18.48
C LEU A 286 0.49 33.51 -19.22
N GLU A 287 0.28 32.36 -19.85
CA GLU A 287 -1.00 32.03 -20.50
C GLU A 287 -2.16 31.98 -19.49
N LYS A 288 -1.91 31.39 -18.31
CA LYS A 288 -2.89 31.36 -17.20
C LYS A 288 -3.20 32.76 -16.68
N GLN A 289 -2.19 33.58 -16.42
CA GLN A 289 -2.39 34.96 -15.99
C GLN A 289 -3.20 35.76 -17.00
N GLN A 290 -2.91 35.61 -18.29
CA GLN A 290 -3.68 36.27 -19.34
C GLN A 290 -5.15 35.81 -19.36
N SER A 291 -5.41 34.50 -19.26
CA SER A 291 -6.79 34.00 -19.23
C SER A 291 -7.56 34.53 -18.02
N ASP A 292 -6.91 34.60 -16.86
CA ASP A 292 -7.51 35.09 -15.62
C ASP A 292 -7.85 36.58 -15.72
N VAL A 293 -6.94 37.40 -16.26
CA VAL A 293 -7.16 38.85 -16.48
C VAL A 293 -8.26 39.10 -17.51
N ILE A 294 -8.30 38.35 -18.62
CA ILE A 294 -9.37 38.48 -19.62
C ILE A 294 -10.72 38.13 -19.01
N ALA A 295 -10.79 37.07 -18.21
CA ALA A 295 -12.02 36.68 -17.52
C ALA A 295 -12.48 37.79 -16.56
N ALA A 296 -11.58 38.33 -15.74
CA ALA A 296 -11.88 39.43 -14.82
C ALA A 296 -12.35 40.69 -15.56
N TYR A 297 -11.68 41.06 -16.65
CA TYR A 297 -12.07 42.21 -17.47
C TYR A 297 -13.44 42.02 -18.11
N ARG A 298 -13.76 40.81 -18.62
CA ARG A 298 -15.09 40.50 -19.15
C ARG A 298 -16.17 40.62 -18.09
N MET A 299 -15.90 40.19 -16.86
CA MET A 299 -16.82 40.34 -15.74
C MET A 299 -17.04 41.82 -15.39
N LEU A 300 -15.97 42.61 -15.27
CA LEU A 300 -16.07 44.05 -15.01
C LEU A 300 -16.80 44.80 -16.13
N LYS A 301 -16.57 44.42 -17.38
CA LYS A 301 -17.27 45.01 -18.53
C LYS A 301 -18.76 44.67 -18.51
N ALA A 302 -19.10 43.42 -18.18
CA ALA A 302 -20.49 42.99 -18.01
C ALA A 302 -21.20 43.74 -16.87
N GLN A 303 -20.50 43.95 -15.74
CA GLN A 303 -21.00 44.77 -14.64
C GLN A 303 -21.25 46.22 -15.08
N ARG A 304 -20.27 46.87 -15.72
CA ARG A 304 -20.45 48.23 -16.24
C ARG A 304 -21.61 48.36 -17.23
N SER A 305 -21.81 47.37 -18.10
CA SER A 305 -22.96 47.39 -19.02
C SER A 305 -24.30 47.14 -18.32
N ALA A 306 -24.31 46.45 -17.17
CA ALA A 306 -25.52 46.26 -16.37
C ALA A 306 -25.84 47.54 -15.58
N ASP A 307 -24.83 48.24 -15.07
CA ASP A 307 -24.99 49.50 -14.31
C ASP A 307 -25.47 50.67 -15.18
N VAL A 308 -25.21 50.66 -16.50
CA VAL A 308 -25.70 51.69 -17.45
C VAL A 308 -27.15 51.46 -17.88
N ASN A 309 -27.69 50.25 -17.67
CA ASN A 309 -29.05 49.88 -18.05
C ASN A 309 -30.03 49.86 -16.85
N ASN A 310 -29.60 50.35 -15.68
CA ASN A 310 -30.43 50.63 -14.50
C ASN A 310 -30.43 52.14 -14.23
#